data_AF-A0A7R9BA56-F1
#
_entry.id   AF-A0A7R9BA56-F1
#
_cell.length_a   1.000
_cell.length_b   1.000
_cell.length_c   1.000
_cell.angle_alpha   90.00
_cell.angle_beta   90.00
_cell.angle_gamma   90.00
#
_symmetry.space_group_name_H-M   'P 1'
#
loop_
_entity.id
_entity.type
_entity.pdbx_description
1 polymer ?
#
loop_
_entity_poly.entity_id
_entity_poly.type
_entity_poly.pdbx_seq_one_letter_code
_entity_poly.pdbx_strand_id
1 'polypeptide(L)' 'MSGMSFLRSLVAATLVLVANVSSQDLTVELDQGIIQGSVGRTVSGVTFYSFLGIPYAQPPVGELRFK' A
#
# COMPACT_ATOMS: atom_id res chain seq x y z
N MET A 1 -12.98 -13.46 -41.15
CA MET A 1 -13.21 -12.24 -40.35
C MET A 1 -13.60 -12.51 -38.88
N SER A 2 -13.70 -13.78 -38.47
CA SER A 2 -14.16 -14.18 -37.13
C SER A 2 -13.06 -14.25 -36.05
N GLY A 3 -11.79 -14.45 -36.40
CA GLY A 3 -10.70 -14.58 -35.41
C GLY A 3 -10.34 -13.28 -34.66
N MET A 4 -10.47 -12.12 -35.31
CA MET A 4 -10.07 -10.82 -34.74
C MET A 4 -11.08 -10.29 -33.71
N SER A 5 -12.36 -10.66 -33.83
CA SER A 5 -13.37 -10.33 -32.81
C SER A 5 -13.19 -11.14 -31.54
N PHE A 6 -12.78 -12.42 -31.64
CA PHE A 6 -12.45 -13.23 -30.47
C PHE A 6 -11.24 -12.69 -29.72
N LEU A 7 -10.19 -12.26 -30.43
CA LEU A 7 -9.00 -11.67 -29.81
C LEU A 7 -9.34 -10.38 -29.05
N ARG A 8 -10.18 -9.52 -29.63
CA ARG A 8 -10.67 -8.29 -28.96
C ARG A 8 -11.51 -8.59 -27.73
N SER A 9 -12.39 -9.59 -27.80
CA SER A 9 -13.19 -10.02 -26.64
C SER A 9 -12.31 -10.61 -25.54
N LEU A 10 -11.30 -11.41 -25.89
CA LEU A 10 -10.34 -11.97 -24.94
C LEU A 10 -9.53 -10.87 -24.26
N VAL A 11 -9.01 -9.90 -25.02
CA VAL A 11 -8.27 -8.75 -24.49
C VAL A 11 -9.15 -7.88 -23.59
N ALA A 12 -10.41 -7.64 -23.97
CA ALA A 12 -11.34 -6.88 -23.13
C ALA A 12 -11.66 -7.64 -21.83
N ALA A 13 -11.88 -8.95 -21.90
CA ALA A 13 -12.12 -9.79 -20.73
C ALA A 13 -10.91 -9.83 -19.78
N THR A 14 -9.69 -9.94 -20.31
CA THR A 14 -8.48 -9.88 -19.48
C THR A 14 -8.24 -8.49 -18.89
N LEU A 15 -8.50 -7.41 -19.64
CA LEU A 15 -8.39 -6.04 -19.14
C LEU A 15 -9.36 -5.79 -17.97
N VAL A 16 -10.60 -6.27 -18.10
CA VAL A 16 -11.60 -6.22 -17.02
C VAL A 16 -11.14 -7.06 -15.82
N LEU A 17 -10.58 -8.25 -16.03
CA LEU A 17 -10.08 -9.08 -14.93
C LEU A 17 -8.96 -8.40 -14.13
N VAL A 18 -8.01 -7.74 -14.82
CA VAL A 18 -6.88 -7.04 -14.19
C VAL A 18 -7.34 -5.82 -13.41
N ALA A 19 -8.36 -5.10 -13.90
CA ALA A 19 -8.88 -3.91 -13.22
C ALA A 19 -9.54 -4.21 -11.85
N ASN A 20 -9.89 -5.46 -11.56
CA ASN A 20 -10.53 -5.87 -10.30
C ASN A 20 -9.52 -6.31 -9.22
N VAL A 21 -8.22 -6.16 -9.44
CA VAL A 21 -7.21 -6.44 -8.40
C VAL A 21 -7.22 -5.32 -7.36
N SER A 22 -7.86 -5.55 -6.22
CA SER A 22 -7.81 -4.65 -5.06
C SER A 22 -6.62 -4.99 -4.16
N SER A 23 -5.68 -4.05 -3.98
CA SER A 23 -4.69 -4.11 -2.89
C SER A 23 -5.36 -3.65 -1.60
N GLN A 24 -5.30 -4.46 -0.54
CA GLN A 24 -5.68 -3.97 0.79
C GLN A 24 -4.52 -3.19 1.37
N ASP A 25 -4.61 -1.87 1.31
CA ASP A 25 -3.62 -0.99 1.92
C ASP A 25 -3.84 -0.92 3.43
N LEU A 26 -2.83 -1.32 4.20
CA LEU A 26 -2.88 -1.26 5.67
C LEU A 26 -2.66 0.19 6.11
N THR A 27 -3.73 0.96 6.21
CA THR A 27 -3.67 2.37 6.63
C THR A 27 -4.32 2.61 7.99
N VAL A 28 -3.79 3.54 8.76
CA VAL A 28 -4.34 3.99 10.05
C VAL A 28 -4.42 5.50 10.06
N GLU A 29 -5.52 6.05 10.57
CA GLU A 29 -5.73 7.49 10.76
C GLU A 29 -5.26 7.91 12.16
N LEU A 30 -4.46 8.97 12.22
CA LEU A 30 -4.00 9.65 13.43
C LEU A 30 -4.43 11.12 13.37
N ASP A 31 -4.37 11.83 14.49
CA ASP A 31 -4.64 13.27 14.54
C ASP A 31 -3.72 14.07 13.58
N GLN A 32 -2.53 13.57 13.33
CA GLN A 32 -1.50 14.17 12.46
C GLN A 32 -1.62 13.75 10.99
N GLY A 33 -2.50 12.80 10.66
CA GLY A 33 -2.73 12.31 9.30
C GLY A 33 -2.74 10.78 9.17
N ILE A 34 -2.75 10.30 7.92
CA ILE A 34 -2.84 8.88 7.60
C ILE A 34 -1.43 8.28 7.45
N ILE A 35 -1.20 7.13 8.08
CA ILE A 35 0.03 6.35 7.94
C ILE A 35 -0.24 5.01 7.26
N GLN A 36 0.73 4.55 6.46
CA GLN A 36 0.72 3.23 5.84
C GLN A 36 1.65 2.29 6.60
N GLY A 37 1.14 1.12 6.96
CA GLY A 37 1.88 0.05 7.58
C GLY A 37 2.17 -1.10 6.63
N SER A 38 2.80 -2.14 7.16
CA SER A 38 3.01 -3.41 6.49
C SER A 38 2.69 -4.60 7.40
N VAL A 39 2.39 -5.74 6.80
CA VAL A 39 2.17 -7.00 7.51
C VAL A 39 3.47 -7.80 7.52
N GLY A 40 3.93 -8.16 8.72
CA GLY A 40 5.11 -9.00 8.94
C GLY A 40 4.76 -10.35 9.56
N ARG A 41 5.75 -11.25 9.58
CA ARG A 41 5.69 -12.53 10.31
C ARG A 41 6.91 -12.70 11.19
N THR A 42 6.71 -13.17 12.42
CA THR A 42 7.82 -13.57 13.30
C THR A 42 8.45 -14.88 12.81
N VAL A 43 9.60 -15.26 13.38
CA VAL A 43 10.25 -16.56 13.11
C VAL A 43 9.34 -17.73 13.49
N SER A 44 8.52 -17.57 14.54
CA SER A 44 7.51 -18.55 14.96
C SER A 44 6.24 -18.54 14.09
N GLY A 45 6.17 -17.70 13.05
CA GLY A 45 5.04 -17.61 12.12
C GLY A 45 3.88 -16.73 12.57
N VAL A 46 4.02 -15.98 13.68
CA VAL A 46 2.98 -15.08 14.18
C VAL A 46 2.91 -13.84 13.29
N THR A 47 1.71 -13.50 12.82
CA THR A 47 1.48 -12.31 11.99
C THR A 47 1.41 -11.06 12.87
N PHE A 48 2.03 -9.97 12.44
CA PHE A 48 1.96 -8.67 13.12
C PHE A 48 1.88 -7.51 12.12
N TYR A 49 1.36 -6.39 12.59
CA TYR A 49 1.31 -5.14 11.85
C TYR A 49 2.48 -4.25 12.27
N SER A 50 3.16 -3.64 11.30
CA SER A 50 4.29 -2.75 11.57
C SER A 50 4.12 -1.39 10.91
N PHE A 51 4.42 -0.35 11.67
CA PHE A 51 4.42 1.03 11.22
C PHE A 51 5.75 1.64 11.68
N LEU A 52 6.62 1.96 10.72
CA LEU A 52 8.01 2.35 10.97
C LEU A 52 8.25 3.77 10.47
N GLY A 53 9.16 4.49 11.14
CA GLY A 53 9.56 5.84 10.71
C GLY A 53 8.50 6.92 10.91
N ILE A 54 7.51 6.71 11.79
CA ILE A 54 6.48 7.71 12.08
C ILE A 54 7.14 8.92 12.77
N PRO A 55 7.08 10.12 12.18
CA PRO A 55 7.58 11.33 12.84
C PRO A 55 6.69 11.68 14.04
N TYR A 56 7.30 11.81 15.22
CA TYR A 56 6.61 12.16 16.46
C TYR A 56 6.86 13.61 16.90
N ALA A 57 7.80 14.29 16.25
CA ALA A 57 8.20 15.66 16.54
C ALA A 57 8.75 16.31 15.27
N GLN A 58 8.91 17.63 15.32
CA GLN A 58 9.61 18.36 14.27
C GLN A 58 11.09 17.95 14.23
N PRO A 59 11.71 17.78 13.04
CA PRO A 59 13.13 17.45 12.96
C PRO A 59 14.00 18.48 13.71
N PRO A 60 14.90 18.08 14.61
CA PRO A 60 15.69 18.99 15.46
C PRO A 60 16.91 19.55 14.70
N VAL A 61 16.63 20.20 13.57
CA VAL A 61 17.64 20.76 12.65
C VAL A 61 17.64 22.29 12.70
N GLY A 62 18.74 22.91 12.30
CA GLY A 62 18.90 24.38 12.31
C GLY A 62 18.73 24.97 13.70
N GLU A 63 17.84 25.97 13.83
CA GLU A 63 17.52 26.63 15.09
C GLU A 63 16.83 25.73 16.12
N LEU A 64 16.32 24.56 15.72
CA LEU A 64 15.75 23.57 16.63
C LEU A 64 16.82 22.63 17.21
N ARG A 65 18.06 22.70 16.72
CA ARG A 65 19.14 21.89 17.25
C ARG A 65 19.43 22.34 18.68
N PHE A 66 19.40 21.38 19.60
CA PHE A 66 19.59 21.61 21.05
C PHE A 66 18.45 22.38 21.76
N LYS A 67 17.24 22.42 21.17
CA LYS A 67 16.03 22.94 21.82
C LYS A 67 15.04 21.83 22.17
#